data_AF-A0A178IFH4-F1
#
_entry.id   AF-A0A178IFH4-F1
#
_cell.length_a   1.000
_cell.length_b   1.000
_cell.length_c   1.000
_cell.angle_alpha   90.00
_cell.angle_beta   90.00
_cell.angle_gamma   90.00
#
_symmetry.space_group_name_H-M   'P 1'
#
loop_
_entity.id
_entity.type
_entity.pdbx_description
1 polymer ?
#
loop_
_entity_poly.entity_id
_entity_poly.type
_entity_poly.pdbx_seq_one_letter_code
_entity_poly.pdbx_strand_id
1 'polypeptide(L)'
;MTTETTCVLETLHLPQGRKRASVHRELLHHIEAGETMPFRFLHGYLNAALWTSRDDNEKYFDATHTIEDIAIASLVSAWAECSQFCRECKTDLCHLDDERNGHNFWLTRCGHGSGYFDESVNDESAEFAMQQLTRASESFGEVDLYIGDDRKLHFSNESRVA
;
A
#
# COMPACT_ATOMS: atom_id res chain seq x y z
N MET A 1 -21.47 -4.93 -13.32
CA MET A 1 -20.39 -4.50 -12.40
C MET A 1 -19.07 -4.87 -13.07
N THR A 2 -18.57 -4.03 -13.98
CA THR A 2 -17.40 -4.32 -14.84
C THR A 2 -16.61 -3.05 -15.21
N THR A 3 -17.02 -1.89 -14.71
CA THR A 3 -16.50 -0.59 -15.14
C THR A 3 -15.29 -0.14 -14.31
N GLU A 4 -15.25 -0.41 -13.02
CA GLU A 4 -14.21 0.14 -12.14
C GLU A 4 -12.93 -0.69 -12.11
N THR A 5 -13.02 -2.03 -12.12
CA THR A 5 -11.86 -2.89 -12.34
C THR A 5 -11.16 -2.56 -13.66
N THR A 6 -11.93 -2.14 -14.67
CA THR A 6 -11.39 -1.73 -15.97
C THR A 6 -10.59 -0.42 -15.86
N CYS A 7 -11.05 0.55 -15.06
CA CYS A 7 -10.35 1.82 -14.83
C CYS A 7 -9.04 1.65 -14.04
N VAL A 8 -9.01 0.76 -13.04
CA VAL A 8 -7.76 0.48 -12.29
C VAL A 8 -6.74 -0.27 -13.15
N LEU A 9 -7.19 -1.20 -13.99
CA LEU A 9 -6.33 -1.88 -14.97
C LEU A 9 -5.81 -0.92 -16.04
N GLU A 10 -6.62 0.04 -16.50
CA GLU A 10 -6.17 1.12 -17.39
C GLU A 10 -5.09 1.99 -16.74
N THR A 11 -5.24 2.32 -15.45
CA THR A 11 -4.25 3.10 -14.68
C THR A 11 -2.93 2.35 -14.49
N LEU A 12 -3.00 1.02 -14.42
CA LEU A 12 -1.83 0.12 -14.43
C LEU A 12 -1.25 -0.10 -15.84
N HIS A 13 -1.82 0.51 -16.89
CA HIS A 13 -1.49 0.24 -18.31
C HIS A 13 -1.65 -1.24 -18.71
N LEU A 14 -2.47 -2.01 -17.99
CA LEU A 14 -2.68 -3.44 -18.24
C LEU A 14 -3.70 -3.65 -19.37
N PRO A 15 -3.42 -4.50 -20.38
CA PRO A 15 -4.33 -4.70 -21.49
C PRO A 15 -5.67 -5.30 -21.04
N GLN A 16 -6.77 -4.66 -21.46
CA GLN A 16 -8.12 -5.14 -21.19
C GLN A 16 -8.36 -6.52 -21.82
N GLY A 17 -8.97 -7.45 -21.06
CA GLY A 17 -9.33 -8.79 -21.54
C GLY A 17 -8.38 -9.94 -21.15
N ARG A 18 -7.35 -9.70 -20.33
CA ARG A 18 -6.51 -10.79 -19.79
C ARG A 18 -7.19 -11.56 -18.65
N LYS A 19 -6.86 -12.85 -18.49
CA LYS A 19 -7.33 -13.68 -17.36
C LYS A 19 -6.81 -13.10 -16.03
N ARG A 20 -7.62 -13.12 -14.96
CA ARG A 20 -7.26 -12.61 -13.61
C ARG A 20 -5.90 -13.08 -13.09
N ALA A 21 -5.54 -14.34 -13.32
CA ALA A 21 -4.23 -14.88 -12.93
C ALA A 21 -3.04 -14.24 -13.67
N SER A 22 -3.26 -13.72 -14.88
CA SER A 22 -2.25 -12.98 -15.64
C SER A 22 -2.02 -11.59 -15.05
N VAL A 23 -3.10 -10.91 -14.67
CA VAL A 23 -3.06 -9.59 -14.02
C VAL A 23 -2.33 -9.69 -12.68
N HIS A 24 -2.63 -10.73 -11.89
CA HIS A 24 -1.99 -10.94 -10.59
C HIS A 24 -0.47 -11.05 -10.70
N ARG A 25 0.03 -11.91 -11.60
CA ARG A 25 1.48 -12.07 -11.80
C ARG A 25 2.17 -10.81 -12.30
N GLU A 26 1.50 -10.05 -13.16
CA GLU A 26 2.06 -8.82 -13.73
C GLU A 26 2.14 -7.72 -12.68
N LEU A 27 1.11 -7.57 -11.84
CA LEU A 27 1.14 -6.64 -10.71
C LEU A 27 2.24 -7.01 -9.71
N LEU A 28 2.35 -8.28 -9.32
CA LEU A 28 3.43 -8.77 -8.47
C LEU A 28 4.81 -8.47 -9.08
N HIS A 29 4.98 -8.74 -10.38
CA HIS A 29 6.22 -8.45 -11.08
C HIS A 29 6.61 -6.97 -11.00
N HIS A 30 5.67 -6.05 -11.21
CA HIS A 30 5.97 -4.61 -11.11
C HIS A 30 6.25 -4.15 -9.67
N ILE A 31 5.56 -4.74 -8.68
CA ILE A 31 5.83 -4.49 -7.26
C ILE A 31 7.27 -4.91 -6.92
N GLU A 32 7.66 -6.14 -7.29
CA GLU A 32 9.00 -6.67 -7.04
C GLU A 32 10.09 -5.92 -7.81
N ALA A 33 9.82 -5.58 -9.07
CA ALA A 33 10.79 -4.87 -9.91
C ALA A 33 10.97 -3.41 -9.48
N GLY A 34 10.00 -2.83 -8.74
CA GLY A 34 10.08 -1.45 -8.22
C GLY A 34 10.32 -0.41 -9.31
N GLU A 35 9.78 -0.62 -10.52
CA GLU A 35 10.14 0.16 -11.72
C GLU A 35 9.77 1.64 -11.61
N THR A 36 8.70 1.95 -10.88
CA THR A 36 8.21 3.31 -10.66
C THR A 36 8.11 3.62 -9.18
N MET A 37 8.11 4.92 -8.86
CA MET A 37 7.96 5.40 -7.48
C MET A 37 6.69 4.86 -6.80
N PRO A 38 5.50 4.86 -7.42
CA PRO A 38 4.32 4.21 -6.83
C PRO A 38 4.47 2.72 -6.54
N PHE A 39 5.23 1.96 -7.33
CA PHE A 39 5.47 0.53 -7.04
C PHE A 39 6.39 0.34 -5.84
N ARG A 40 7.45 1.14 -5.71
CA ARG A 40 8.32 1.13 -4.53
C ARG A 40 7.57 1.56 -3.27
N PHE A 41 6.76 2.62 -3.37
CA PHE A 41 5.86 3.03 -2.29
C PHE A 41 4.90 1.91 -1.89
N LEU A 42 4.23 1.28 -2.87
CA LEU A 42 3.34 0.14 -2.59
C LEU A 42 4.11 -1.02 -1.94
N HIS A 43 5.33 -1.32 -2.39
CA HIS A 43 6.16 -2.36 -1.78
C HIS A 43 6.44 -2.09 -0.29
N GLY A 44 6.84 -0.87 0.07
CA GLY A 44 7.04 -0.47 1.46
C GLY A 44 5.77 -0.54 2.31
N TYR A 45 4.64 -0.11 1.74
CA TYR A 45 3.32 -0.19 2.37
C TYR A 45 2.92 -1.64 2.67
N LEU A 46 3.05 -2.55 1.70
CA LEU A 46 2.66 -3.96 1.86
C LEU A 46 3.56 -4.68 2.87
N ASN A 47 4.87 -4.42 2.85
CA ASN A 47 5.79 -5.00 3.84
C ASN A 47 5.48 -4.51 5.26
N ALA A 48 5.16 -3.22 5.44
CA ALA A 48 4.75 -2.69 6.74
C ALA A 48 3.45 -3.33 7.24
N ALA A 49 2.48 -3.55 6.34
CA ALA A 49 1.24 -4.25 6.66
C ALA A 49 1.48 -5.69 7.12
N LEU A 50 2.32 -6.45 6.41
CA LEU A 50 2.70 -7.80 6.80
C LEU A 50 3.44 -7.84 8.14
N TRP A 51 4.34 -6.88 8.37
CA TRP A 51 5.17 -6.80 9.57
C TRP A 51 4.37 -6.48 10.84
N THR A 52 3.29 -5.70 10.72
CA THR A 52 2.52 -5.22 11.87
C THR A 52 1.24 -6.01 12.13
N SER A 53 0.68 -6.66 11.11
CA SER A 53 -0.56 -7.44 11.22
C SER A 53 -0.29 -8.86 11.70
N ARG A 54 -1.27 -9.46 12.40
CA ARG A 54 -1.14 -10.77 13.05
C ARG A 54 -2.30 -11.69 12.70
N ASP A 55 -2.03 -13.00 12.74
CA ASP A 55 -3.07 -14.03 12.70
C ASP A 55 -3.77 -14.20 14.05
N ASP A 56 -4.80 -15.05 14.09
CA ASP A 56 -5.55 -15.39 15.30
C ASP A 56 -4.70 -16.04 16.40
N ASN A 57 -3.48 -16.49 16.08
CA ASN A 57 -2.51 -17.06 17.03
C ASN A 57 -1.46 -16.02 17.46
N GLU A 58 -1.71 -14.73 17.22
CA GLU A 58 -0.82 -13.61 17.51
C GLU A 58 0.53 -13.64 16.75
N LYS A 59 0.64 -14.44 15.69
CA LYS A 59 1.85 -14.50 14.86
C LYS A 59 1.79 -13.42 13.78
N TYR A 60 2.86 -12.64 13.65
CA TYR A 60 2.97 -11.66 12.57
C TYR A 60 2.97 -12.31 11.20
N PHE A 61 2.34 -11.64 10.22
CA PHE A 61 2.18 -12.22 8.89
C PHE A 61 3.50 -12.30 8.12
N ASP A 62 4.43 -11.37 8.30
CA ASP A 62 5.77 -11.42 7.69
C ASP A 62 6.57 -12.69 8.05
N ALA A 63 6.22 -13.39 9.14
CA ALA A 63 6.83 -14.65 9.53
C ALA A 63 6.27 -15.88 8.81
N THR A 64 5.18 -15.75 8.05
CA THR A 64 4.46 -16.89 7.42
C THR A 64 3.92 -16.63 6.03
N HIS A 65 3.79 -15.38 5.63
CA HIS A 65 3.19 -14.94 4.39
C HIS A 65 4.10 -13.93 3.71
N THR A 66 3.90 -13.79 2.42
CA THR A 66 4.57 -12.81 1.57
C THR A 66 3.52 -12.00 0.81
N ILE A 67 3.97 -11.00 0.03
CA ILE A 67 3.09 -10.20 -0.83
C ILE A 67 2.31 -11.09 -1.82
N GLU A 68 2.87 -12.23 -2.25
CA GLU A 68 2.21 -13.16 -3.17
C GLU A 68 0.93 -13.81 -2.60
N ASP A 69 0.81 -13.84 -1.26
CA ASP A 69 -0.33 -14.41 -0.56
C ASP A 69 -1.52 -13.43 -0.45
N ILE A 70 -1.33 -12.18 -0.87
CA ILE A 70 -2.36 -11.14 -0.86
C ILE A 70 -3.33 -11.35 -2.02
N ALA A 71 -4.62 -11.23 -1.74
CA ALA A 71 -5.66 -11.33 -2.75
C ALA A 71 -5.50 -10.24 -3.82
N ILE A 72 -5.78 -10.57 -5.08
CA ILE A 72 -5.65 -9.60 -6.18
C ILE A 72 -6.56 -8.37 -5.98
N ALA A 73 -7.75 -8.54 -5.40
CA ALA A 73 -8.63 -7.41 -5.09
C ALA A 73 -7.96 -6.45 -4.09
N SER A 74 -7.32 -6.99 -3.06
CA SER A 74 -6.50 -6.24 -2.11
C SER A 74 -5.34 -5.51 -2.75
N LEU A 75 -4.55 -6.18 -3.59
CA LEU A 75 -3.42 -5.55 -4.25
C LEU A 75 -3.86 -4.40 -5.15
N VAL A 76 -5.00 -4.56 -5.84
CA VAL A 76 -5.60 -3.51 -6.68
C VAL A 76 -6.10 -2.34 -5.84
N SER A 77 -6.75 -2.59 -4.71
CA SER A 77 -7.20 -1.57 -3.76
C SER A 77 -6.02 -0.79 -3.18
N ALA A 78 -5.01 -1.50 -2.66
CA ALA A 78 -3.80 -0.90 -2.10
C ALA A 78 -3.03 -0.08 -3.15
N TRP A 79 -2.91 -0.58 -4.38
CA TRP A 79 -2.33 0.18 -5.50
C TRP A 79 -3.08 1.48 -5.75
N ALA A 80 -4.42 1.46 -5.78
CA ALA A 80 -5.23 2.64 -6.05
C ALA A 80 -5.01 3.72 -5.00
N GLU A 81 -5.07 3.37 -3.71
CA GLU A 81 -4.85 4.31 -2.62
C GLU A 81 -3.39 4.80 -2.55
N CYS A 82 -2.40 3.90 -2.66
CA CYS A 82 -0.99 4.28 -2.67
C CYS A 82 -0.68 5.22 -3.84
N SER A 83 -1.22 4.93 -5.03
CA SER A 83 -1.06 5.79 -6.21
C SER A 83 -1.76 7.14 -6.02
N GLN A 84 -2.91 7.17 -5.36
CA GLN A 84 -3.59 8.41 -5.03
C GLN A 84 -2.75 9.26 -4.06
N PHE A 85 -2.28 8.67 -2.96
CA PHE A 85 -1.42 9.33 -1.99
C PHE A 85 -0.14 9.88 -2.64
N CYS A 86 0.53 9.07 -3.48
CA CYS A 86 1.71 9.50 -4.24
C CYS A 86 1.45 10.72 -5.13
N ARG A 87 0.26 10.84 -5.72
CA ARG A 87 -0.11 11.98 -6.55
C ARG A 87 -0.41 13.22 -5.70
N GLU A 88 -1.17 13.06 -4.63
CA GLU A 88 -1.63 14.16 -3.78
C GLU A 88 -0.49 14.76 -2.94
N CYS A 89 0.46 13.92 -2.50
CA CYS A 89 1.56 14.31 -1.63
C CYS A 89 2.92 14.40 -2.33
N LYS A 90 2.94 14.44 -3.68
CA LYS A 90 4.17 14.32 -4.48
C LYS A 90 5.30 15.27 -4.06
N THR A 91 4.98 16.49 -3.63
CA THR A 91 5.97 17.49 -3.21
C THR A 91 6.66 17.11 -1.90
N ASP A 92 5.91 16.52 -0.98
CA ASP A 92 6.35 16.26 0.39
C ASP A 92 7.08 14.92 0.49
N LEU A 93 6.79 13.99 -0.42
CA LEU A 93 7.42 12.67 -0.50
C LEU A 93 8.91 12.70 -0.86
N CYS A 94 9.45 13.83 -1.33
CA CYS A 94 10.83 13.89 -1.83
C CYS A 94 11.92 13.83 -0.74
N HIS A 95 11.54 13.86 0.54
CA HIS A 95 12.46 13.88 1.67
C HIS A 95 12.89 12.49 2.17
N LEU A 96 12.16 11.44 1.80
CA LEU A 96 12.47 10.04 2.14
C LEU A 96 12.52 9.20 0.85
N ASP A 97 13.11 8.00 0.92
CA ASP A 97 12.98 7.06 -0.18
C ASP A 97 11.54 6.54 -0.31
N ASP A 98 11.19 6.06 -1.50
CA ASP A 98 9.82 5.68 -1.85
C ASP A 98 9.29 4.54 -0.96
N GLU A 99 10.12 3.54 -0.62
CA GLU A 99 9.69 2.42 0.21
C GLU A 99 9.47 2.86 1.66
N ARG A 100 10.37 3.67 2.21
CA ARG A 100 10.22 4.26 3.54
C ARG A 100 8.96 5.12 3.64
N ASN A 101 8.66 5.90 2.61
CA ASN A 101 7.40 6.64 2.51
C ASN A 101 6.19 5.69 2.57
N GLY A 102 6.18 4.61 1.79
CA GLY A 102 5.11 3.62 1.82
C GLY A 102 4.92 2.97 3.20
N HIS A 103 6.05 2.61 3.83
CA HIS A 103 6.07 2.04 5.17
C HIS A 103 5.43 3.00 6.20
N ASN A 104 5.85 4.27 6.18
CA ASN A 104 5.34 5.28 7.10
C ASN A 104 3.87 5.62 6.85
N PHE A 105 3.42 5.59 5.60
CA PHE A 105 2.01 5.76 5.28
C PHE A 105 1.15 4.70 5.96
N TRP A 106 1.55 3.42 5.87
CA TRP A 106 0.86 2.34 6.59
C TRP A 106 0.87 2.55 8.11
N LEU A 107 2.05 2.77 8.71
CA LEU A 107 2.16 2.91 10.16
C LEU A 107 1.33 4.09 10.70
N THR A 108 1.35 5.21 9.97
CA THR A 108 0.63 6.42 10.36
C THR A 108 -0.88 6.24 10.21
N ARG A 109 -1.36 5.73 9.07
CA ARG A 109 -2.81 5.58 8.84
C ARG A 109 -3.47 4.56 9.78
N CYS A 110 -2.71 3.54 10.22
CA CYS A 110 -3.18 2.49 11.12
C CYS A 110 -2.79 2.72 12.60
N GLY A 111 -2.21 3.86 12.93
CA GLY A 111 -1.97 4.25 14.32
C GLY A 111 -1.00 3.34 15.10
N HIS A 112 0.00 2.73 14.44
CA HIS A 112 0.93 1.78 15.06
C HIS A 112 1.96 2.42 16.04
N GLY A 113 1.80 3.69 16.39
CA GLY A 113 2.65 4.41 17.35
C GLY A 113 4.02 4.84 16.80
N SER A 114 4.26 4.63 15.51
CA SER A 114 5.38 5.18 14.74
C SER A 114 4.88 5.57 13.35
N GLY A 115 5.72 6.19 12.52
CA GLY A 115 5.36 6.66 11.19
C GLY A 115 6.12 7.93 10.82
N TYR A 116 5.52 8.79 9.99
CA TYR A 116 6.17 10.02 9.52
C TYR A 116 6.65 10.95 10.64
N PHE A 117 5.91 11.02 11.75
CA PHE A 117 6.24 11.85 12.90
C PHE A 117 7.46 11.35 13.72
N ASP A 118 7.95 10.14 13.44
CA ASP A 118 9.11 9.52 14.11
C ASP A 118 10.38 9.61 13.25
N GLU A 119 10.30 10.23 12.08
CA GLU A 119 11.44 10.38 11.17
C GLU A 119 12.43 11.43 11.68
N SER A 120 13.70 11.02 11.80
CA SER A 120 14.80 11.93 12.11
C SER A 120 15.25 12.66 10.85
N VAL A 121 14.69 13.84 10.61
CA VAL A 121 15.04 14.70 9.47
C VAL A 121 15.86 15.91 9.91
N ASN A 122 16.61 16.51 8.98
CA ASN A 122 17.72 17.41 9.32
C ASN A 122 17.46 18.87 9.00
N ASP A 123 16.27 19.20 8.47
CA ASP A 123 15.91 20.54 8.03
C ASP A 123 14.42 20.83 8.20
N GLU A 124 14.09 22.11 8.38
CA GLU A 124 12.72 22.58 8.66
C GLU A 124 11.72 22.24 7.54
N SER A 125 12.18 22.14 6.28
CA SER A 125 11.30 21.81 5.16
C SER A 125 10.90 20.33 5.20
N ALA A 126 11.83 19.45 5.54
CA ALA A 126 11.55 18.04 5.76
C ALA A 126 10.64 17.83 6.99
N GLU A 127 10.84 18.55 8.09
CA GLU A 127 9.95 18.48 9.26
C GLU A 127 8.52 18.90 8.92
N PHE A 128 8.37 19.99 8.15
CA PHE A 128 7.07 20.42 7.67
C PHE A 128 6.42 19.38 6.76
N ALA A 129 7.19 18.78 5.84
CA ALA A 129 6.72 17.69 4.98
C ALA A 129 6.23 16.49 5.80
N MET A 130 6.97 16.06 6.83
CA MET A 130 6.55 14.94 7.70
C MET A 130 5.22 15.21 8.41
N GLN A 131 4.99 16.45 8.87
CA GLN A 131 3.71 16.85 9.47
C GLN A 131 2.57 16.82 8.45
N GLN A 132 2.81 17.26 7.21
CA GLN A 132 1.82 17.26 6.14
C GLN A 132 1.48 15.83 5.71
N LEU A 133 2.48 14.97 5.54
CA LEU A 133 2.30 13.55 5.25
C LEU A 133 1.57 12.83 6.38
N THR A 134 1.84 13.18 7.64
CA THR A 134 1.11 12.63 8.79
C THR A 134 -0.39 12.91 8.68
N ARG A 135 -0.77 14.18 8.51
CA ARG A 135 -2.17 14.60 8.38
C ARG A 135 -2.85 13.99 7.15
N ALA A 136 -2.14 13.93 6.04
CA ALA A 136 -2.65 13.30 4.83
C ALA A 136 -2.92 11.80 5.07
N SER A 137 -2.00 11.10 5.73
CA SER A 137 -2.13 9.67 6.01
C SER A 137 -3.36 9.36 6.87
N GLU A 138 -3.58 10.14 7.92
CA GLU A 138 -4.73 10.02 8.82
C GLU A 138 -6.07 10.19 8.07
N SER A 139 -6.10 11.01 7.01
CA SER A 139 -7.32 11.24 6.22
C SER A 139 -7.76 10.04 5.37
N PHE A 140 -6.86 9.10 5.08
CA PHE A 140 -7.17 7.85 4.37
C PHE A 140 -7.82 6.81 5.29
N GLY A 141 -7.76 7.02 6.61
CA GLY A 141 -8.33 6.15 7.61
C GLY A 141 -7.60 4.80 7.76
N GLU A 142 -7.95 4.12 8.85
CA GLU A 142 -7.41 2.83 9.24
C GLU A 142 -7.89 1.69 8.34
N VAL A 143 -7.02 0.70 8.15
CA VAL A 143 -7.26 -0.51 7.36
C VAL A 143 -6.61 -1.69 8.07
N ASP A 144 -7.28 -2.83 8.05
CA ASP A 144 -6.78 -4.09 8.59
C ASP A 144 -6.33 -5.00 7.47
N LEU A 145 -5.25 -5.76 7.69
CA LEU A 145 -4.90 -6.92 6.87
C LEU A 145 -5.30 -8.18 7.65
N TYR A 146 -6.04 -9.09 7.02
CA TYR A 146 -6.54 -10.31 7.67
C TYR A 146 -6.62 -11.50 6.70
N ILE A 147 -6.74 -12.72 7.22
CA ILE A 147 -6.91 -13.93 6.40
C ILE A 147 -8.40 -14.11 6.08
N GLY A 148 -8.74 -14.15 4.79
CA GLY A 148 -10.11 -14.37 4.30
C GLY A 148 -10.47 -15.85 4.15
N ASP A 149 -11.74 -16.10 3.80
CA ASP A 149 -12.30 -17.45 3.61
C ASP A 149 -11.60 -18.25 2.51
N ASP A 150 -10.98 -17.58 1.54
CA ASP A 150 -10.21 -18.18 0.44
C ASP A 150 -8.76 -18.51 0.82
N ARG A 151 -8.40 -18.29 2.10
CA ARG A 151 -7.06 -18.44 2.68
C ARG A 151 -6.01 -17.48 2.11
N LYS A 152 -6.43 -16.36 1.57
CA LYS A 152 -5.55 -15.26 1.18
C LYS A 152 -5.61 -14.12 2.18
N LEU A 153 -4.66 -13.21 2.06
CA LEU A 153 -4.68 -11.97 2.82
C LEU A 153 -5.54 -10.91 2.13
N HIS A 154 -6.39 -10.25 2.91
CA HIS A 154 -7.36 -9.25 2.49
C HIS A 154 -7.23 -7.97 3.32
N PHE A 155 -7.37 -6.81 2.67
CA PHE A 155 -7.50 -5.51 3.28
C PHE A 155 -8.98 -5.19 3.54
N SER A 156 -9.30 -4.63 4.70
CA SER A 156 -10.69 -4.33 5.08
C SER A 156 -11.36 -3.25 4.23
N ASN A 157 -10.59 -2.49 3.43
CA ASN A 157 -11.09 -1.46 2.51
C ASN A 157 -11.29 -1.95 1.06
N GLU A 158 -11.11 -3.24 0.75
CA GLU A 158 -11.24 -3.80 -0.61
C GLU A 158 -12.51 -3.37 -1.37
N SER A 159 -13.62 -3.18 -0.66
CA SER A 159 -14.93 -2.84 -1.24
C SER A 159 -15.19 -1.34 -1.39
N ARG A 160 -14.28 -0.47 -0.93
CA ARG A 160 -14.40 0.99 -1.10
C ARG A 160 -13.95 1.47 -2.48
N VAL A 161 -13.35 0.59 -3.27
CA VAL A 161 -12.80 0.85 -4.61
C VAL A 161 -13.61 0.07 -5.69
N ALA A 162 -14.84 -0.33 -5.38
CA ALA A 162 -15.66 -1.27 -6.15
C ALA A 162 -16.97 -0.70 -6.73
#